data_AF-A0A483A4Z9-F1
#
_entry.id   AF-A0A483A4Z9-F1
#
_cell.length_a   1.000
_cell.length_b   1.000
_cell.length_c   1.000
_cell.angle_alpha   90.00
_cell.angle_beta   90.00
_cell.angle_gamma   90.00
#
_symmetry.space_group_name_H-M   'P 1'
#
loop_
_entity.id
_entity.type
_entity.pdbx_description
1 polymer ?
#
loop_
_entity_poly.entity_id
_entity_poly.type
_entity_poly.pdbx_seq_one_letter_code
_entity_poly.pdbx_strand_id
1 'polypeptide(L)'
;MTKLNIELKNCYEIKDLKHEFEFTDIHKTFSIYASNGSMKTSFAKTFEDISKNKNPKDLVFPNRKTTYSIKLNDKDMGPSLI
;
A
#
# COMPACT_ATOMS: atom_id res chain seq x y z
N MET A 1 -7.38 2.20 -19.69
CA MET A 1 -7.65 2.65 -18.31
C MET A 1 -7.19 1.58 -17.36
N THR A 2 -6.41 1.95 -16.35
CA THR A 2 -5.77 1.01 -15.43
C THR A 2 -6.15 1.38 -14.00
N LYS A 3 -6.68 0.43 -13.25
CA LYS A 3 -7.11 0.61 -11.86
C LYS A 3 -6.15 -0.11 -10.92
N LEU A 4 -5.60 0.61 -9.96
CA LEU A 4 -4.78 0.05 -8.88
C LEU A 4 -5.55 0.19 -7.57
N ASN A 5 -6.06 -0.93 -7.08
CA ASN A 5 -6.75 -1.02 -5.81
C ASN A 5 -5.75 -1.41 -4.72
N ILE A 6 -5.69 -0.60 -3.67
CA ILE A 6 -4.84 -0.85 -2.51
C ILE A 6 -5.68 -0.92 -1.24
N GLU A 7 -5.36 -1.90 -0.39
CA GLU A 7 -5.83 -2.00 0.98
C GLU A 7 -4.63 -2.33 1.85
N LEU A 8 -4.26 -1.44 2.77
CA LEU A 8 -3.10 -1.60 3.64
C LEU A 8 -3.54 -1.39 5.10
N LYS A 9 -3.24 -2.34 5.98
CA LYS A 9 -3.60 -2.26 7.39
C LYS A 9 -2.45 -2.70 8.28
N ASN A 10 -2.11 -1.85 9.25
CA ASN A 10 -0.95 -2.00 10.13
C ASN A 10 0.37 -2.23 9.36
N CYS A 11 0.52 -1.64 8.17
CA CYS A 11 1.75 -1.70 7.39
C CYS A 11 2.66 -0.55 7.82
N TYR A 12 3.69 -0.83 8.62
CA TYR A 12 4.51 0.19 9.26
C TYR A 12 3.62 1.15 10.09
N GLU A 13 3.64 2.44 9.81
CA GLU A 13 2.79 3.42 10.51
C GLU A 13 1.43 3.66 9.81
N ILE A 14 1.14 2.94 8.72
CA ILE A 14 -0.19 2.98 8.08
C ILE A 14 -1.15 2.13 8.91
N LYS A 15 -2.02 2.80 9.67
CA LYS A 15 -3.08 2.12 10.44
C LYS A 15 -4.09 1.44 9.52
N ASP A 16 -4.63 2.20 8.57
CA ASP A 16 -5.60 1.74 7.57
C ASP A 16 -5.55 2.70 6.37
N LEU A 17 -5.38 2.17 5.15
CA LEU A 17 -5.44 2.92 3.91
C LEU A 17 -6.10 2.06 2.83
N LYS A 18 -7.25 2.51 2.35
CA LYS A 18 -7.97 1.92 1.23
C LYS A 18 -8.19 2.97 0.14
N HIS A 19 -7.70 2.70 -1.06
CA HIS A 19 -7.79 3.65 -2.17
C HIS A 19 -7.75 2.95 -3.54
N GLU A 20 -8.53 3.45 -4.49
CA GLU A 20 -8.45 3.07 -5.90
C GLU A 20 -7.77 4.21 -6.67
N PHE A 21 -6.60 3.93 -7.27
CA PHE A 21 -5.97 4.84 -8.20
C PHE A 21 -6.41 4.50 -9.62
N GLU A 22 -7.03 5.47 -10.29
CA GLU A 22 -7.49 5.33 -11.67
C GLU A 22 -6.55 6.05 -12.65
N PHE A 23 -5.73 5.27 -13.35
CA PHE A 23 -4.82 5.78 -14.37
C PHE A 23 -5.52 5.82 -15.74
N THR A 24 -5.54 7.00 -16.35
CA THR A 24 -6.05 7.23 -17.71
C THR A 24 -4.94 7.81 -18.58
N ASP A 25 -5.17 7.94 -19.90
CA ASP A 25 -4.19 8.54 -20.79
C ASP A 25 -3.90 10.02 -20.45
N ILE A 26 -4.86 10.68 -19.79
CA ILE A 26 -4.77 12.09 -19.37
C ILE A 26 -4.28 12.18 -17.90
N HIS A 27 -4.64 11.23 -17.04
CA HIS A 27 -4.30 11.24 -15.61
C HIS A 27 -3.38 10.07 -15.25
N LYS A 28 -2.07 10.33 -15.25
CA LYS A 28 -1.04 9.32 -14.97
C LYS A 28 -0.32 9.50 -13.63
N THR A 29 -0.56 10.62 -12.96
CA THR A 29 0.19 11.01 -11.76
C THR A 29 -0.75 11.33 -10.61
N PHE A 30 -0.43 10.81 -9.44
CA PHE A 30 -1.14 11.10 -8.19
C PHE A 30 -0.18 11.75 -7.19
N SER A 31 -0.69 12.69 -6.40
CA SER A 31 0.07 13.31 -5.31
C SER A 31 -0.35 12.70 -3.98
N ILE A 32 0.61 12.17 -3.22
CA ILE A 32 0.39 11.67 -1.87
C ILE A 32 0.92 12.71 -0.89
N TYR A 33 0.00 13.37 -0.19
CA TYR A 33 0.33 14.34 0.84
C TYR A 33 0.05 13.79 2.24
N ALA A 34 1.01 13.97 3.14
CA ALA A 34 0.85 13.71 4.57
C ALA A 34 1.75 14.66 5.35
N SER A 35 1.47 14.89 6.63
CA SER A 35 2.35 15.65 7.53
C SER A 35 3.74 15.00 7.63
N ASN A 36 4.71 15.76 8.14
CA ASN A 36 6.05 15.24 8.43
C ASN A 36 5.96 13.99 9.31
N GLY A 37 6.78 12.97 9.04
CA GLY A 37 7.08 11.94 10.04
C GLY A 37 7.01 10.50 9.58
N SER A 38 5.99 10.04 8.83
CA SER A 38 5.92 8.58 8.66
C SER A 38 5.02 7.99 7.58
N MET A 39 3.89 8.60 7.23
CA MET A 39 2.96 7.96 6.30
C MET A 39 3.57 7.80 4.89
N LYS A 40 4.26 8.82 4.37
CA LYS A 40 4.92 8.78 3.06
C LYS A 40 6.02 7.70 3.01
N THR A 41 6.88 7.68 4.01
CA THR A 41 7.96 6.69 4.12
C THR A 41 7.41 5.29 4.36
N SER A 42 6.37 5.14 5.17
CA SER A 42 5.67 3.86 5.40
C SER A 42 5.04 3.33 4.12
N PHE A 43 4.43 4.21 3.32
CA PHE A 43 3.89 3.86 2.01
C PHE A 43 4.99 3.36 1.08
N ALA A 44 6.09 4.11 0.96
CA ALA A 44 7.24 3.70 0.14
C ALA A 44 7.82 2.35 0.59
N LYS A 45 8.06 2.15 1.90
CA LYS A 45 8.57 0.89 2.46
C LYS A 45 7.62 -0.29 2.25
N THR A 46 6.30 -0.05 2.37
CA THR A 46 5.29 -1.09 2.14
C THR A 46 5.38 -1.62 0.71
N PHE A 47 5.43 -0.72 -0.28
CA PHE A 47 5.58 -1.13 -1.68
C PHE A 47 6.95 -1.74 -1.98
N GLU A 48 8.02 -1.23 -1.36
CA GLU A 48 9.36 -1.79 -1.49
C GLU A 48 9.43 -3.26 -0.99
N ASP A 49 8.86 -3.55 0.18
CA ASP A 49 8.82 -4.91 0.72
C ASP A 49 8.03 -5.85 -0.19
N ILE A 50 6.83 -5.43 -0.61
CA ILE A 50 5.99 -6.23 -1.51
C ILE A 50 6.73 -6.51 -2.82
N SER A 51 7.41 -5.52 -3.41
CA SER A 51 8.21 -5.69 -4.64
C SER A 51 9.37 -6.70 -4.49
N LYS A 52 9.82 -6.93 -3.26
CA LYS A 52 10.89 -7.85 -2.91
C LYS A 52 10.36 -9.18 -2.35
N ASN A 53 9.05 -9.45 -2.48
CA ASN A 53 8.35 -10.60 -1.88
C ASN A 53 8.57 -10.71 -0.35
N LYS A 54 8.65 -9.56 0.33
CA LYS A 54 8.70 -9.47 1.80
C LYS A 54 7.34 -8.99 2.32
N ASN A 55 7.00 -9.45 3.51
CA ASN A 55 5.78 -9.02 4.18
C ASN A 55 6.02 -7.71 4.94
N PRO A 56 5.29 -6.62 4.62
CA PRO A 56 5.22 -5.45 5.47
C PRO A 56 4.75 -5.83 6.87
N LYS A 57 5.13 -5.04 7.87
CA LYS A 57 4.76 -5.27 9.28
C LYS A 57 4.67 -4.00 10.09
N ASP A 58 3.87 -4.01 11.14
CA ASP A 58 3.88 -2.98 12.17
C ASP A 58 5.15 -3.14 13.03
N LEU A 59 6.00 -2.10 13.06
CA LEU A 59 7.23 -2.09 13.87
C LEU A 59 6.98 -1.61 15.30
N VAL A 60 5.91 -0.86 15.54
CA VAL A 60 5.58 -0.26 16.84
C VAL A 60 4.76 -1.25 17.67
N PHE A 61 3.85 -1.98 17.03
CA PHE A 61 2.98 -2.97 17.66
C PHE A 61 3.10 -4.34 16.96
N PRO A 62 4.14 -5.12 17.26
CA PRO A 62 4.42 -6.39 16.56
C PRO A 62 3.29 -7.43 16.63
N ASN A 63 2.42 -7.33 17.63
CA ASN A 63 1.29 -8.23 17.82
C ASN A 63 0.07 -7.88 16.95
N ARG A 64 0.07 -6.75 16.23
CA ARG A 64 -1.03 -6.40 15.33
C ARG A 64 -0.94 -7.22 14.05
N LYS A 65 -2.08 -7.82 13.65
CA LYS A 65 -2.18 -8.46 12.33
C LYS A 65 -1.96 -7.40 11.25
N THR A 66 -0.92 -7.59 10.44
CA THR A 66 -0.70 -6.80 9.23
C THR A 66 -1.42 -7.49 8.07
N THR A 67 -2.21 -6.73 7.31
CA THR A 67 -2.89 -7.24 6.12
C THR A 67 -2.68 -6.27 4.97
N TYR A 68 -2.48 -6.79 3.77
CA TYR A 68 -2.36 -5.97 2.58
C TYR A 68 -2.91 -6.67 1.34
N SER A 69 -3.46 -5.89 0.43
CA SER A 69 -3.95 -6.32 -0.89
C SER A 69 -3.60 -5.25 -1.91
N ILE A 70 -3.00 -5.67 -3.03
CA ILE A 70 -2.69 -4.81 -4.17
C ILE A 70 -3.21 -5.49 -5.43
N LYS A 71 -4.21 -4.88 -6.07
CA LYS A 71 -4.85 -5.41 -7.28
C LYS A 71 -4.72 -4.43 -8.43
N LEU A 72 -4.25 -4.91 -9.58
CA LEU A 72 -4.22 -4.18 -10.84
C LEU A 72 -5.28 -4.74 -11.76
N ASN A 73 -6.29 -3.93 -12.10
CA ASN A 73 -7.44 -4.36 -12.92
C ASN A 73 -8.02 -5.69 -12.38
N ASP A 74 -8.29 -5.71 -11.08
CA ASP A 74 -8.81 -6.86 -10.32
C ASP A 74 -7.89 -8.09 -10.21
N LYS A 75 -6.67 -8.04 -10.78
CA LYS A 75 -5.66 -9.09 -10.64
C LYS A 75 -4.70 -8.77 -9.50
N ASP A 76 -4.49 -9.71 -8.58
CA ASP A 76 -3.50 -9.56 -7.51
C ASP A 76 -2.08 -9.43 -8.07
N MET A 77 -1.34 -8.43 -7.57
CA MET A 77 0.04 -8.12 -8.01
C MET A 77 1.13 -8.61 -7.04
N GLY A 78 0.78 -9.46 -6.07
CA GLY A 78 1.72 -10.02 -5.11
C GLY A 78 1.05 -11.03 -4.18
N PRO A 79 1.80 -11.64 -3.26
CA PRO A 79 1.21 -12.49 -2.24
C PRO A 79 0.31 -11.63 -1.34
N SER A 80 -1.01 -11.77 -1.46
CA SER A 80 -1.97 -11.06 -0.62
C SER A 80 -2.01 -11.71 0.76
N LEU A 81 -1.81 -10.93 1.83
CA LEU A 81 -2.04 -11.39 3.21
C LEU A 81 -3.42 -10.91 3.64
N ILE A 82 -4.41 -11.81 3.57
CA ILE A 82 -5.81 -11.57 3.96
C ILE A 82 -6.01 -11.94 5.44
#